data_AF-A0A0R2LDT3-F1
#
_entry.id   AF-A0A0R2LDT3-F1
#
_cell.length_a   1.000
_cell.length_b   1.000
_cell.length_c   1.000
_cell.angle_alpha   90.00
_cell.angle_beta   90.00
_cell.angle_gamma   90.00
#
_symmetry.space_group_name_H-M   'P 1'
#
loop_
_entity.id
_entity.type
_entity.pdbx_description
1 polymer ?
#
loop_
_entity_poly.entity_id
_entity_poly.type
_entity_poly.pdbx_seq_one_letter_code
_entity_poly.pdbx_strand_id
1 'polypeptide(L)'
;MRTTIVKNDVQLAKALFSAEDNDLIKILPGIYFADKGFVSHSVTKNLTIEGLSNNAKDIHIKNFNLIIYPKITLILKNVTIDLATENINTIAMYDGSKLYGNNIVVNHLNPDHWDTIYCKDSFISLINSDIRTGDESNAPGLCLENSQLFADNTSIYFLVTHNSDCYIRDTVIFYSSNFDQHSTLHFNDLAIDSTNNEKYSDFYVTDNSTISGTNLAFSKNKPFIDVLNGSAFETSTFDNQNTIGWRFDDDSSVTVDGTEPFNQM
;
A
#
# COMPACT_ATOMS: atom_id res chain seq x y z
N MET A 1 29.10 -2.82 -4.29
CA MET A 1 28.16 -1.74 -4.66
C MET A 1 28.71 -0.96 -5.84
N ARG A 2 28.22 -1.28 -7.04
CA ARG A 2 28.43 -0.51 -8.26
C ARG A 2 27.25 0.45 -8.46
N THR A 3 27.53 1.64 -8.98
CA THR A 3 26.50 2.57 -9.43
C THR A 3 26.45 2.61 -10.95
N THR A 4 25.27 2.37 -11.52
CA THR A 4 25.04 2.43 -12.98
C THR A 4 24.00 3.50 -13.29
N ILE A 5 24.35 4.47 -14.13
CA ILE A 5 23.41 5.50 -14.60
C ILE A 5 22.80 5.04 -15.94
N VAL A 6 21.48 5.05 -16.05
CA VAL A 6 20.73 4.59 -17.23
C VAL A 6 19.85 5.69 -17.79
N LYS A 7 19.80 5.81 -19.13
CA LYS A 7 19.07 6.88 -19.85
C LYS A 7 18.11 6.37 -20.93
N ASN A 8 17.95 5.06 -21.07
CA ASN A 8 17.01 4.43 -21.99
C ASN A 8 16.70 2.98 -21.57
N ASP A 9 15.70 2.39 -22.21
CA ASP A 9 15.23 1.01 -22.01
C ASP A 9 16.35 -0.02 -22.02
N VAL A 10 17.23 0.03 -23.03
CA VAL A 10 18.29 -0.98 -23.21
C VAL A 10 19.27 -0.95 -22.03
N GLN A 11 19.61 0.24 -21.56
CA GLN A 11 20.50 0.39 -20.42
C GLN A 11 19.82 -0.01 -19.11
N LEU A 12 18.55 0.35 -18.90
CA LEU A 12 17.79 -0.06 -17.72
C LEU A 12 17.67 -1.59 -17.66
N ALA A 13 17.24 -2.22 -18.75
CA ALA A 13 17.14 -3.68 -18.84
C ALA A 13 18.49 -4.36 -18.54
N LYS A 14 19.58 -3.89 -19.17
CA LYS A 14 20.92 -4.43 -18.89
C LYS A 14 21.34 -4.23 -17.44
N ALA A 15 21.07 -3.07 -16.85
CA ALA A 15 21.41 -2.78 -15.47
C ALA A 15 20.64 -3.69 -14.50
N LEU A 16 19.34 -3.91 -14.73
CA LEU A 16 18.50 -4.83 -13.95
C LEU A 16 19.01 -6.27 -14.06
N PHE A 17 19.25 -6.78 -15.28
CA PHE A 17 19.71 -8.17 -15.48
C PHE A 17 21.14 -8.44 -14.99
N SER A 18 22.00 -7.43 -15.00
CA SER A 18 23.41 -7.57 -14.58
C SER A 18 23.68 -7.04 -13.18
N ALA A 19 22.64 -6.63 -12.44
CA ALA A 19 22.79 -6.13 -11.08
C ALA A 19 23.45 -7.18 -10.20
N GLU A 20 24.39 -6.73 -9.35
CA GLU A 20 24.97 -7.52 -8.28
C GLU A 20 24.42 -7.09 -6.93
N ASP A 21 24.71 -7.86 -5.88
CA ASP A 21 24.20 -7.58 -4.54
C ASP A 21 24.65 -6.19 -4.05
N ASN A 22 23.67 -5.44 -3.57
CA ASN A 22 23.78 -4.04 -3.12
C ASN A 22 24.18 -3.06 -4.24
N ASP A 23 23.89 -3.34 -5.51
CA ASP A 23 24.08 -2.36 -6.58
C ASP A 23 23.04 -1.24 -6.53
N LEU A 24 23.41 -0.12 -7.15
CA LEU A 24 22.57 1.07 -7.30
C LEU A 24 22.38 1.39 -8.78
N ILE A 25 21.14 1.38 -9.23
CA ILE A 25 20.73 1.80 -10.57
C ILE A 25 20.12 3.20 -10.45
N LYS A 26 20.77 4.19 -11.10
CA LYS A 26 20.28 5.56 -11.16
C LYS A 26 19.64 5.83 -12.52
N ILE A 27 18.39 6.26 -12.53
CA ILE A 27 17.58 6.42 -13.73
C ILE A 27 17.43 7.91 -14.03
N LEU A 28 17.84 8.36 -15.22
CA LEU A 28 17.59 9.75 -15.65
C LEU A 28 16.09 9.98 -15.91
N PRO A 29 15.60 11.23 -15.83
CA PRO A 29 14.23 11.57 -16.22
C PRO A 29 13.87 11.04 -17.60
N GLY A 30 12.69 10.44 -17.73
CA GLY A 30 12.21 9.82 -18.95
C GLY A 30 11.14 8.76 -18.72
N ILE A 31 10.61 8.26 -19.82
CA ILE A 31 9.68 7.13 -19.85
C ILE A 31 10.44 5.92 -20.38
N TYR A 32 10.41 4.84 -19.62
CA TYR A 32 11.10 3.59 -19.89
C TYR A 32 10.08 2.51 -20.21
N PHE A 33 10.39 1.67 -21.19
CA PHE A 33 9.54 0.58 -21.69
C PHE A 33 8.17 1.04 -22.23
N ALA A 34 8.05 2.30 -22.68
CA ALA A 34 6.80 2.89 -23.18
C ALA A 34 6.15 2.10 -24.33
N ASP A 35 6.97 1.68 -25.30
CA ASP A 35 6.54 0.95 -26.51
C ASP A 35 6.80 -0.55 -26.40
N LYS A 36 7.15 -1.03 -25.20
CA LYS A 36 7.34 -2.46 -24.95
C LYS A 36 6.02 -3.05 -24.48
N GLY A 37 5.79 -4.30 -24.89
CA GLY A 37 4.84 -5.15 -24.18
C GLY A 37 5.29 -5.37 -22.75
N PHE A 38 4.56 -6.20 -22.02
CA PHE A 38 4.85 -6.53 -20.63
C PHE A 38 6.32 -6.91 -20.38
N VAL A 39 6.91 -6.29 -19.34
CA VAL A 39 8.26 -6.57 -18.85
C VAL A 39 8.19 -7.00 -17.39
N SER A 40 8.66 -8.21 -17.10
CA SER A 40 8.79 -8.71 -15.73
C SER A 40 10.25 -8.74 -15.28
N HIS A 41 10.52 -8.35 -14.03
CA HIS A 41 11.84 -8.52 -13.44
C HIS A 41 11.79 -9.13 -12.05
N SER A 42 12.48 -10.26 -11.90
CA SER A 42 12.74 -10.91 -10.62
C SER A 42 13.95 -10.30 -9.93
N VAL A 43 13.73 -9.63 -8.79
CA VAL A 43 14.78 -9.07 -7.95
C VAL A 43 15.31 -10.17 -7.03
N THR A 44 16.47 -10.71 -7.40
CA THR A 44 17.12 -11.87 -6.72
C THR A 44 18.31 -11.48 -5.84
N LYS A 45 18.65 -10.19 -5.79
CA LYS A 45 19.78 -9.62 -5.04
C LYS A 45 19.34 -8.31 -4.41
N ASN A 46 19.98 -7.89 -3.33
CA ASN A 46 19.67 -6.59 -2.73
C ASN A 46 19.96 -5.49 -3.76
N LEU A 47 19.02 -4.59 -3.98
CA LEU A 47 19.09 -3.64 -5.08
C LEU A 47 18.50 -2.30 -4.67
N THR A 48 19.13 -1.21 -5.13
CA THR A 48 18.54 0.12 -5.08
C THR A 48 18.27 0.63 -6.49
N ILE A 49 17.05 1.13 -6.72
CA ILE A 49 16.66 1.83 -7.94
C ILE A 49 16.25 3.25 -7.55
N GLU A 50 16.94 4.25 -8.11
CA GLU A 50 16.78 5.66 -7.75
C GLU A 50 16.60 6.52 -9.01
N GLY A 51 15.47 7.21 -9.12
CA GLY A 51 15.29 8.26 -10.11
C GLY A 51 16.13 9.50 -9.77
N LEU A 52 16.82 10.04 -10.78
CA LEU A 52 17.59 11.29 -10.70
C LEU A 52 16.68 12.50 -10.94
N SER A 53 15.60 12.56 -10.16
CA SER A 53 14.72 13.72 -9.98
C SER A 53 14.19 13.74 -8.55
N ASN A 54 13.73 14.89 -8.07
CA ASN A 54 12.98 15.00 -6.81
C ASN A 54 11.48 14.73 -7.00
N ASN A 55 11.02 14.61 -8.24
CA ASN A 55 9.64 14.28 -8.58
C ASN A 55 9.59 12.86 -9.16
N ALA A 56 8.90 11.95 -8.46
CA ALA A 56 8.73 10.56 -8.90
C ALA A 56 8.09 10.43 -10.28
N LYS A 57 7.28 11.42 -10.69
CA LYS A 57 6.60 11.46 -12.00
C LYS A 57 7.51 11.88 -13.15
N ASP A 58 8.76 12.24 -12.89
CA ASP A 58 9.72 12.51 -13.97
C ASP A 58 10.36 11.22 -14.49
N ILE A 59 10.24 10.11 -13.76
CA ILE A 59 10.76 8.79 -14.11
C ILE A 59 9.61 7.79 -14.12
N HIS A 60 9.17 7.37 -15.31
CA HIS A 60 8.12 6.36 -15.48
C HIS A 60 8.70 5.07 -16.04
N ILE A 61 8.47 3.95 -15.36
CA ILE A 61 8.74 2.61 -15.88
C ILE A 61 7.39 1.97 -16.21
N LYS A 62 7.08 1.86 -17.50
CA LYS A 62 5.77 1.41 -18.01
C LYS A 62 5.73 -0.11 -18.21
N ASN A 63 4.52 -0.67 -18.09
CA ASN A 63 4.21 -2.08 -18.32
C ASN A 63 5.16 -3.03 -17.58
N PHE A 64 5.50 -2.67 -16.34
CA PHE A 64 6.59 -3.29 -15.61
C PHE A 64 6.10 -3.87 -14.29
N ASN A 65 6.47 -5.11 -14.02
CA ASN A 65 6.29 -5.71 -12.71
C ASN A 65 7.61 -6.13 -12.05
N LEU A 66 7.58 -6.14 -10.73
CA LEU A 66 8.68 -6.57 -9.88
C LEU A 66 8.25 -7.75 -9.02
N ILE A 67 9.04 -8.82 -9.05
CA ILE A 67 8.90 -9.96 -8.15
C ILE A 67 10.12 -9.98 -7.24
N ILE A 68 9.94 -9.66 -5.95
CA ILE A 68 11.02 -9.63 -4.97
C ILE A 68 11.16 -11.01 -4.35
N TYR A 69 12.34 -11.61 -4.51
CA TYR A 69 12.59 -12.97 -4.01
C TYR A 69 12.74 -13.01 -2.48
N PRO A 70 12.61 -14.21 -1.87
CA PRO A 70 12.77 -14.41 -0.43
C PRO A 70 14.04 -13.77 0.13
N LYS A 71 13.89 -13.08 1.27
CA LYS A 71 14.98 -12.42 2.03
C LYS A 71 15.77 -11.36 1.26
N ILE A 72 15.25 -10.88 0.13
CA ILE A 72 15.86 -9.80 -0.65
C ILE A 72 15.31 -8.45 -0.21
N THR A 73 16.19 -7.46 -0.15
CA THR A 73 15.85 -6.06 0.09
C THR A 73 15.88 -5.27 -1.22
N LEU A 74 14.74 -4.68 -1.59
CA LEU A 74 14.63 -3.69 -2.65
C LEU A 74 14.42 -2.29 -2.05
N ILE A 75 15.18 -1.32 -2.54
CA ILE A 75 15.00 0.10 -2.22
C ILE A 75 14.58 0.82 -3.50
N LEU A 76 13.43 1.49 -3.48
CA LEU A 76 12.92 2.30 -4.58
C LEU A 76 12.86 3.77 -4.15
N LYS A 77 13.39 4.67 -4.99
CA LYS A 77 13.38 6.12 -4.73
C LYS A 77 13.04 6.93 -5.96
N ASN A 78 12.18 7.93 -5.82
CA ASN A 78 11.86 8.91 -6.86
C ASN A 78 11.49 8.27 -8.21
N VAL A 79 10.62 7.25 -8.19
CA VAL A 79 10.26 6.50 -9.40
C VAL A 79 8.77 6.19 -9.43
N THR A 80 8.19 6.25 -10.62
CA THR A 80 6.84 5.75 -10.91
C THR A 80 6.94 4.41 -11.64
N ILE A 81 6.25 3.39 -11.14
CA ILE A 81 6.11 2.07 -11.78
C ILE A 81 4.63 1.90 -12.16
N ASP A 82 4.38 1.69 -13.44
CA ASP A 82 3.04 1.50 -13.98
C ASP A 82 2.91 0.10 -14.61
N LEU A 83 1.86 -0.63 -14.26
CA LEU A 83 1.44 -1.85 -14.94
C LEU A 83 0.03 -1.67 -15.47
N ALA A 84 -0.20 -1.90 -16.77
CA ALA A 84 -1.49 -1.61 -17.40
C ALA A 84 -2.07 -2.76 -18.25
N THR A 85 -1.30 -3.84 -18.47
CA THR A 85 -1.61 -4.80 -19.55
C THR A 85 -1.68 -6.25 -19.09
N GLU A 86 -1.50 -6.55 -17.79
CA GLU A 86 -1.41 -7.91 -17.29
C GLU A 86 -2.20 -8.11 -16.00
N ASN A 87 -2.76 -9.31 -15.86
CA ASN A 87 -3.47 -9.76 -14.66
C ASN A 87 -2.48 -10.35 -13.65
N ILE A 88 -1.62 -9.51 -13.09
CA ILE A 88 -0.64 -9.83 -12.03
C ILE A 88 -0.38 -8.58 -11.18
N ASN A 89 0.18 -8.73 -9.98
CA ASN A 89 0.56 -7.57 -9.18
C ASN A 89 1.69 -6.74 -9.85
N THR A 90 1.65 -5.42 -9.66
CA THR A 90 2.75 -4.52 -10.06
C THR A 90 4.01 -4.81 -9.25
N ILE A 91 3.85 -5.06 -7.95
CA ILE A 91 4.91 -5.58 -7.08
C ILE A 91 4.38 -6.78 -6.30
N ALA A 92 5.10 -7.89 -6.35
CA ALA A 92 4.84 -9.08 -5.53
C ALA A 92 6.08 -9.41 -4.71
N MET A 93 5.90 -9.71 -3.42
CA MET A 93 7.02 -9.99 -2.52
C MET A 93 6.68 -11.03 -1.43
N TYR A 94 7.64 -11.89 -1.12
CA TYR A 94 7.43 -13.11 -0.33
C TYR A 94 8.57 -13.38 0.67
N ASP A 95 8.29 -14.16 1.72
CA ASP A 95 9.27 -14.91 2.52
C ASP A 95 10.48 -14.10 3.05
N GLY A 96 10.19 -13.11 3.89
CA GLY A 96 11.18 -12.27 4.56
C GLY A 96 11.80 -11.21 3.67
N SER A 97 11.26 -11.01 2.46
CA SER A 97 11.65 -9.92 1.58
C SER A 97 11.30 -8.56 2.17
N LYS A 98 12.01 -7.51 1.74
CA LYS A 98 11.86 -6.15 2.24
C LYS A 98 11.78 -5.14 1.11
N LEU A 99 10.82 -4.22 1.20
CA LEU A 99 10.68 -3.10 0.28
C LEU A 99 10.75 -1.79 1.07
N TYR A 100 11.66 -0.91 0.66
CA TYR A 100 11.73 0.46 1.15
C TYR A 100 11.46 1.44 0.00
N GLY A 101 10.25 2.00 -0.03
CA GLY A 101 9.83 3.03 -0.98
C GLY A 101 9.94 4.43 -0.36
N ASN A 102 10.59 5.36 -1.08
CA ASN A 102 10.61 6.77 -0.70
C ASN A 102 10.33 7.64 -1.93
N ASN A 103 9.23 8.40 -1.89
CA ASN A 103 8.75 9.19 -3.03
C ASN A 103 8.59 8.30 -4.26
N ILE A 104 7.77 7.25 -4.13
CA ILE A 104 7.46 6.35 -5.23
C ILE A 104 5.97 6.42 -5.57
N VAL A 105 5.66 6.16 -6.83
CA VAL A 105 4.29 5.92 -7.27
C VAL A 105 4.23 4.51 -7.83
N VAL A 106 3.30 3.69 -7.37
CA VAL A 106 3.08 2.34 -7.90
C VAL A 106 1.63 2.25 -8.34
N ASN A 107 1.44 2.01 -9.64
CA ASN A 107 0.13 1.99 -10.26
C ASN A 107 -0.15 0.63 -10.89
N HIS A 108 -1.32 0.08 -10.60
CA HIS A 108 -1.93 -0.99 -11.38
C HIS A 108 -3.14 -0.43 -12.12
N LEU A 109 -2.97 -0.10 -13.40
CA LEU A 109 -3.95 0.62 -14.21
C LEU A 109 -4.96 -0.30 -14.89
N ASN A 110 -4.73 -1.61 -14.88
CA ASN A 110 -5.67 -2.59 -15.44
C ASN A 110 -6.86 -2.76 -14.48
N PRO A 111 -8.12 -2.64 -14.94
CA PRO A 111 -9.29 -2.88 -14.10
C PRO A 111 -9.54 -4.39 -13.94
N ASP A 112 -8.67 -5.07 -13.21
CA ASP A 112 -8.77 -6.49 -12.91
C ASP A 112 -8.97 -6.76 -11.40
N HIS A 113 -8.58 -7.94 -10.92
CA HIS A 113 -8.74 -8.37 -9.53
C HIS A 113 -7.41 -8.56 -8.80
N TRP A 114 -6.30 -8.11 -9.39
CA TRP A 114 -4.97 -8.23 -8.81
C TRP A 114 -4.60 -6.99 -8.02
N ASP A 115 -4.03 -7.23 -6.84
CA ASP A 115 -3.57 -6.14 -5.99
C ASP A 115 -2.44 -5.36 -6.66
N THR A 116 -2.35 -4.04 -6.44
CA THR A 116 -1.21 -3.27 -6.96
C THR A 116 0.10 -3.76 -6.33
N ILE A 117 0.12 -3.90 -5.01
CA ILE A 117 1.20 -4.52 -4.25
C ILE A 117 0.63 -5.66 -3.41
N TYR A 118 1.19 -6.85 -3.59
CA TYR A 118 0.91 -8.01 -2.72
C TYR A 118 2.16 -8.41 -1.94
N CYS A 119 2.01 -8.59 -0.63
CA CYS A 119 3.10 -9.00 0.26
C CYS A 119 2.68 -10.18 1.13
N LYS A 120 3.53 -11.20 1.21
CA LYS A 120 3.36 -12.33 2.12
C LYS A 120 4.64 -12.57 2.92
N ASP A 121 4.51 -12.78 4.23
CA ASP A 121 5.65 -13.04 5.13
C ASP A 121 6.75 -11.96 5.04
N SER A 122 6.40 -10.69 4.78
CA SER A 122 7.34 -9.67 4.30
C SER A 122 7.25 -8.35 5.06
N PHE A 123 8.20 -7.43 4.79
CA PHE A 123 8.22 -6.08 5.37
C PHE A 123 8.18 -5.02 4.27
N ILE A 124 7.29 -4.04 4.43
CA ILE A 124 7.19 -2.89 3.53
C ILE A 124 7.24 -1.57 4.32
N SER A 125 8.03 -0.63 3.83
CA SER A 125 8.11 0.74 4.34
C SER A 125 7.91 1.72 3.20
N LEU A 126 6.92 2.61 3.33
CA LEU A 126 6.52 3.61 2.34
C LEU A 126 6.58 4.99 2.97
N ILE A 127 7.34 5.90 2.36
CA ILE A 127 7.47 7.29 2.81
C ILE A 127 7.20 8.21 1.63
N ASN A 128 6.34 9.23 1.79
CA ASN A 128 5.98 10.17 0.71
C ASN A 128 5.50 9.46 -0.56
N SER A 129 4.80 8.34 -0.43
CA SER A 129 4.52 7.43 -1.55
C SER A 129 3.05 7.38 -1.91
N ASP A 130 2.74 6.87 -3.09
CA ASP A 130 1.38 6.83 -3.63
C ASP A 130 1.12 5.49 -4.34
N ILE A 131 0.22 4.69 -3.79
CA ILE A 131 -0.11 3.35 -4.27
C ILE A 131 -1.53 3.37 -4.81
N ARG A 132 -1.70 3.12 -6.12
CA ARG A 132 -2.99 3.28 -6.80
C ARG A 132 -3.37 2.04 -7.59
N THR A 133 -4.65 1.71 -7.52
CA THR A 133 -5.28 0.70 -8.37
C THR A 133 -6.31 1.35 -9.28
N GLY A 134 -6.58 0.78 -10.45
CA GLY A 134 -7.56 1.28 -11.41
C GLY A 134 -8.95 1.39 -10.82
N ASP A 135 -9.64 2.50 -11.13
CA ASP A 135 -10.88 3.00 -10.51
C ASP A 135 -12.08 2.03 -10.58
N GLU A 136 -12.03 0.99 -11.44
CA GLU A 136 -13.13 0.02 -11.60
C GLU A 136 -12.87 -1.31 -10.87
N SER A 137 -11.72 -1.47 -10.23
CA SER A 137 -11.36 -2.69 -9.52
C SER A 137 -11.71 -2.62 -8.04
N ASN A 138 -12.30 -3.71 -7.52
CA ASN A 138 -12.35 -3.97 -6.07
C ASN A 138 -11.00 -4.49 -5.54
N ALA A 139 -9.92 -4.31 -6.30
CA ALA A 139 -8.62 -4.86 -5.98
C ALA A 139 -7.87 -3.91 -5.01
N PRO A 140 -7.31 -4.44 -3.92
CA PRO A 140 -6.42 -3.71 -3.02
C PRO A 140 -5.30 -2.99 -3.76
N GLY A 141 -4.95 -1.78 -3.34
CA GLY A 141 -3.66 -1.19 -3.72
C GLY A 141 -2.53 -1.80 -2.91
N LEU A 142 -2.81 -2.18 -1.66
CA LEU A 142 -1.86 -2.90 -0.83
C LEU A 142 -2.55 -4.01 -0.06
N CYS A 143 -2.12 -5.25 -0.31
CA CYS A 143 -2.57 -6.44 0.39
C CYS A 143 -1.40 -7.09 1.16
N LEU A 144 -1.60 -7.34 2.46
CA LEU A 144 -0.59 -7.86 3.37
C LEU A 144 -1.06 -9.18 3.99
N GLU A 145 -0.27 -10.25 3.86
CA GLU A 145 -0.46 -11.51 4.57
C GLU A 145 0.75 -11.80 5.48
N ASN A 146 0.53 -11.99 6.79
CA ASN A 146 1.59 -12.25 7.76
C ASN A 146 2.79 -11.27 7.63
N SER A 147 2.50 -9.99 7.41
CA SER A 147 3.48 -9.00 6.98
C SER A 147 3.47 -7.76 7.89
N GLN A 148 4.44 -6.88 7.68
CA GLN A 148 4.56 -5.63 8.41
C GLN A 148 4.59 -4.43 7.47
N LEU A 149 3.83 -3.39 7.80
CA LEU A 149 3.79 -2.11 7.09
C LEU A 149 4.22 -0.95 7.99
N PHE A 150 5.13 -0.12 7.47
CA PHE A 150 5.35 1.23 7.95
C PHE A 150 4.99 2.23 6.84
N ALA A 151 4.01 3.11 7.07
CA ALA A 151 3.64 4.16 6.12
C ALA A 151 3.74 5.54 6.76
N ASP A 152 4.33 6.51 6.06
CA ASP A 152 4.48 7.88 6.52
C ASP A 152 4.25 8.86 5.36
N ASN A 153 3.33 9.80 5.53
CA ASN A 153 2.92 10.74 4.46
C ASN A 153 2.61 10.01 3.14
N THR A 154 1.79 8.96 3.20
CA THR A 154 1.56 8.05 2.07
C THR A 154 0.08 8.00 1.70
N SER A 155 -0.20 7.76 0.43
CA SER A 155 -1.54 7.51 -0.11
C SER A 155 -1.66 6.05 -0.54
N ILE A 156 -2.70 5.35 -0.10
CA ILE A 156 -2.94 3.94 -0.42
C ILE A 156 -4.37 3.78 -0.91
N TYR A 157 -4.55 3.32 -2.14
CA TYR A 157 -5.86 2.82 -2.58
C TYR A 157 -6.14 1.48 -1.90
N PHE A 158 -7.26 1.34 -1.20
CA PHE A 158 -7.72 0.12 -0.54
C PHE A 158 -6.63 -0.73 0.16
N LEU A 159 -6.51 -0.58 1.48
CA LEU A 159 -5.61 -1.37 2.31
C LEU A 159 -6.31 -2.63 2.84
N VAL A 160 -5.73 -3.80 2.58
CA VAL A 160 -6.19 -5.08 3.13
C VAL A 160 -5.07 -5.77 3.89
N THR A 161 -5.38 -6.27 5.08
CA THR A 161 -4.42 -6.94 5.94
C THR A 161 -4.98 -8.21 6.54
N HIS A 162 -4.18 -9.28 6.47
CA HIS A 162 -4.44 -10.59 7.05
C HIS A 162 -3.28 -10.93 8.00
N ASN A 163 -3.56 -11.09 9.29
CA ASN A 163 -2.55 -11.40 10.32
C ASN A 163 -1.29 -10.51 10.24
N SER A 164 -1.47 -9.20 10.06
CA SER A 164 -0.36 -8.29 9.77
C SER A 164 -0.32 -7.09 10.71
N ASP A 165 0.88 -6.54 10.94
CA ASP A 165 1.09 -5.38 11.81
C ASP A 165 1.37 -4.11 10.97
N CYS A 166 0.57 -3.06 11.20
CA CYS A 166 0.67 -1.81 10.46
C CYS A 166 0.93 -0.63 11.40
N TYR A 167 1.89 0.22 11.02
CA TYR A 167 2.20 1.49 11.67
C TYR A 167 2.11 2.60 10.63
N ILE A 168 1.13 3.48 10.79
CA ILE A 168 0.79 4.47 9.78
C ILE A 168 0.79 5.88 10.38
N ARG A 169 1.38 6.83 9.67
CA ARG A 169 1.37 8.26 10.02
C ARG A 169 1.06 9.13 8.81
N ASP A 170 0.28 10.20 9.03
CA ASP A 170 -0.02 11.22 8.02
C ASP A 170 -0.51 10.61 6.69
N THR A 171 -1.38 9.62 6.75
CA THR A 171 -1.70 8.78 5.58
C THR A 171 -3.16 8.90 5.19
N VAL A 172 -3.40 8.82 3.89
CA VAL A 172 -4.75 8.76 3.33
C VAL A 172 -4.97 7.37 2.72
N ILE A 173 -6.03 6.70 3.14
CA ILE A 173 -6.51 5.49 2.50
C ILE A 173 -7.74 5.84 1.65
N PHE A 174 -7.68 5.53 0.37
CA PHE A 174 -8.80 5.69 -0.54
C PHE A 174 -9.65 4.42 -0.59
N TYR A 175 -10.93 4.57 -0.94
CA TYR A 175 -11.90 3.50 -1.15
C TYR A 175 -12.38 2.79 0.13
N SER A 176 -11.52 2.02 0.81
CA SER A 176 -11.86 1.28 2.03
C SER A 176 -10.60 0.79 2.75
N SER A 177 -10.74 0.24 3.95
CA SER A 177 -9.70 -0.52 4.62
C SER A 177 -10.28 -1.75 5.32
N ASN A 178 -9.61 -2.89 5.22
CA ASN A 178 -10.02 -4.15 5.84
C ASN A 178 -8.88 -4.77 6.64
N PHE A 179 -9.13 -5.03 7.93
CA PHE A 179 -8.22 -5.67 8.85
C PHE A 179 -8.85 -6.94 9.39
N ASP A 180 -8.26 -8.10 9.07
CA ASP A 180 -8.75 -9.40 9.52
C ASP A 180 -7.63 -10.31 10.05
N GLN A 181 -8.05 -11.47 10.56
CA GLN A 181 -7.18 -12.55 11.02
C GLN A 181 -6.12 -12.08 12.04
N HIS A 182 -6.51 -11.39 13.10
CA HIS A 182 -5.60 -10.86 14.13
C HIS A 182 -4.65 -9.76 13.63
N SER A 183 -5.06 -8.99 12.62
CA SER A 183 -4.28 -7.84 12.16
C SER A 183 -4.28 -6.73 13.20
N THR A 184 -3.20 -5.97 13.25
CA THR A 184 -3.06 -4.80 14.12
C THR A 184 -2.77 -3.55 13.30
N LEU A 185 -3.48 -2.46 13.57
CA LEU A 185 -3.15 -1.12 13.07
C LEU A 185 -2.89 -0.17 14.23
N HIS A 186 -1.74 0.49 14.17
CA HIS A 186 -1.42 1.67 14.94
C HIS A 186 -1.34 2.88 14.00
N PHE A 187 -2.12 3.93 14.27
CA PHE A 187 -2.09 5.13 13.42
C PHE A 187 -1.99 6.45 14.19
N ASN A 188 -1.40 7.45 13.53
CA ASN A 188 -1.46 8.85 13.94
C ASN A 188 -1.72 9.71 12.70
N ASP A 189 -2.83 10.45 12.67
CA ASP A 189 -3.27 11.23 11.50
C ASP A 189 -3.58 10.32 10.29
N LEU A 190 -4.74 9.66 10.36
CA LEU A 190 -5.27 8.79 9.29
C LEU A 190 -6.55 9.40 8.71
N ALA A 191 -6.57 9.58 7.39
CA ALA A 191 -7.79 9.95 6.67
C ALA A 191 -8.28 8.80 5.79
N ILE A 192 -9.59 8.57 5.79
CA ILE A 192 -10.26 7.63 4.88
C ILE A 192 -11.08 8.44 3.88
N ASP A 193 -10.65 8.41 2.62
CA ASP A 193 -11.39 8.98 1.50
C ASP A 193 -12.11 7.89 0.71
N SER A 194 -13.29 7.54 1.20
CA SER A 194 -14.15 6.52 0.64
C SER A 194 -15.34 7.10 -0.14
N THR A 195 -15.25 8.34 -0.63
CA THR A 195 -16.36 8.99 -1.35
C THR A 195 -16.80 8.22 -2.60
N ASN A 196 -15.88 7.44 -3.18
CA ASN A 196 -16.12 6.61 -4.36
C ASN A 196 -16.53 5.16 -4.01
N ASN A 197 -16.62 4.81 -2.72
CA ASN A 197 -17.06 3.49 -2.26
C ASN A 197 -18.55 3.51 -1.91
N GLU A 198 -19.35 2.84 -2.74
CA GLU A 198 -20.79 2.65 -2.54
C GLU A 198 -21.17 1.24 -2.06
N LYS A 199 -20.22 0.29 -2.05
CA LYS A 199 -20.51 -1.15 -1.91
C LYS A 199 -20.14 -1.73 -0.56
N TYR A 200 -19.10 -1.21 0.06
CA TYR A 200 -18.48 -1.77 1.27
C TYR A 200 -18.51 -0.76 2.40
N SER A 201 -18.33 -1.24 3.61
CA SER A 201 -17.99 -0.39 4.74
C SER A 201 -16.70 0.37 4.45
N ASP A 202 -16.61 1.58 4.98
CA ASP A 202 -15.48 2.46 4.74
C ASP A 202 -14.25 2.00 5.56
N PHE A 203 -14.50 1.31 6.67
CA PHE A 203 -13.49 0.70 7.53
C PHE A 203 -14.05 -0.61 8.12
N TYR A 204 -13.31 -1.71 7.97
CA TYR A 204 -13.71 -3.04 8.45
C TYR A 204 -12.63 -3.63 9.37
N VAL A 205 -13.05 -4.14 10.53
CA VAL A 205 -12.18 -4.80 11.51
C VAL A 205 -12.85 -6.09 11.95
N THR A 206 -12.20 -7.22 11.74
CA THR A 206 -12.77 -8.53 12.06
C THR A 206 -11.73 -9.51 12.60
N ASP A 207 -12.22 -10.62 13.12
CA ASP A 207 -11.46 -11.82 13.48
C ASP A 207 -10.34 -11.52 14.48
N ASN A 208 -10.72 -10.93 15.62
CA ASN A 208 -9.84 -10.54 16.71
C ASN A 208 -8.73 -9.55 16.29
N SER A 209 -9.00 -8.70 15.29
CA SER A 209 -8.09 -7.64 14.88
C SER A 209 -8.19 -6.43 15.81
N THR A 210 -7.11 -5.66 15.91
CA THR A 210 -7.02 -4.51 16.82
C THR A 210 -6.62 -3.24 16.08
N ILE A 211 -7.41 -2.19 16.23
CA ILE A 211 -7.12 -0.86 15.70
C ILE A 211 -6.94 0.11 16.86
N SER A 212 -5.86 0.89 16.82
CA SER A 212 -5.59 1.93 17.81
C SER A 212 -4.94 3.15 17.16
N GLY A 213 -5.35 4.36 17.55
CA GLY A 213 -4.68 5.55 17.04
C GLY A 213 -5.30 6.89 17.43
N THR A 214 -4.73 7.96 16.88
CA THR A 214 -5.15 9.34 17.12
C THR A 214 -5.42 10.05 15.79
N ASN A 215 -6.43 10.92 15.76
CA ASN A 215 -6.83 11.73 14.59
C ASN A 215 -7.25 10.87 13.39
N LEU A 216 -8.42 10.24 13.50
CA LEU A 216 -9.06 9.57 12.35
C LEU A 216 -10.15 10.45 11.76
N ALA A 217 -10.09 10.68 10.45
CA ALA A 217 -11.03 11.50 9.71
C ALA A 217 -11.59 10.75 8.50
N PHE A 218 -12.84 11.08 8.11
CA PHE A 218 -13.49 10.55 6.92
C PHE A 218 -13.91 11.68 6.00
N SER A 219 -13.65 11.54 4.70
CA SER A 219 -14.11 12.50 3.68
C SER A 219 -15.59 12.29 3.30
N LYS A 220 -16.08 11.06 3.44
CA LYS A 220 -17.47 10.70 3.11
C LYS A 220 -18.42 11.27 4.16
N ASN A 221 -19.56 11.84 3.72
CA ASN A 221 -20.52 12.49 4.61
C ASN A 221 -21.20 11.55 5.64
N LYS A 222 -21.30 10.26 5.30
CA LYS A 222 -21.91 9.22 6.15
C LYS A 222 -21.05 7.97 6.06
N PRO A 223 -19.87 7.99 6.70
CA PRO A 223 -18.99 6.84 6.70
C PRO A 223 -19.58 5.74 7.59
N PHE A 224 -19.17 4.51 7.35
CA PHE A 224 -19.62 3.33 8.07
C PHE A 224 -18.43 2.46 8.50
N ILE A 225 -18.41 2.08 9.77
CA ILE A 225 -17.35 1.29 10.38
C ILE A 225 -17.96 0.01 10.96
N ASP A 226 -17.37 -1.12 10.59
CA ASP A 226 -17.69 -2.44 11.13
C ASP A 226 -16.57 -2.94 12.04
N VAL A 227 -16.92 -3.37 13.24
CA VAL A 227 -15.99 -4.00 14.21
C VAL A 227 -16.61 -5.30 14.71
N LEU A 228 -16.18 -6.43 14.18
CA LEU A 228 -16.87 -7.71 14.33
C LEU A 228 -15.93 -8.83 14.80
N ASN A 229 -16.51 -9.95 15.20
CA ASN A 229 -15.84 -11.20 15.58
C ASN A 229 -14.75 -11.00 16.63
N GLY A 230 -15.10 -10.35 17.75
CA GLY A 230 -14.21 -10.16 18.89
C GLY A 230 -13.10 -9.12 18.67
N SER A 231 -13.29 -8.19 17.74
CA SER A 231 -12.28 -7.20 17.40
C SER A 231 -12.31 -5.99 18.32
N ALA A 232 -11.20 -5.24 18.34
CA ALA A 232 -11.04 -4.03 19.14
C ALA A 232 -10.78 -2.81 18.27
N PHE A 233 -11.46 -1.70 18.56
CA PHE A 233 -11.27 -0.41 17.91
C PHE A 233 -11.20 0.71 18.94
N GLU A 234 -10.04 1.35 19.05
CA GLU A 234 -9.82 2.48 19.95
C GLU A 234 -9.27 3.69 19.19
N THR A 235 -9.92 4.84 19.31
CA THR A 235 -9.38 6.08 18.75
C THR A 235 -9.66 7.30 19.61
N SER A 236 -8.76 8.29 19.50
CA SER A 236 -8.91 9.60 20.14
C SER A 236 -8.76 10.73 19.12
N THR A 237 -9.37 11.87 19.45
CA THR A 237 -9.54 13.06 18.62
C THR A 237 -10.27 12.73 17.31
N PHE A 238 -11.54 12.33 17.44
CA PHE A 238 -12.34 11.86 16.32
C PHE A 238 -13.35 12.92 15.85
N ASP A 239 -13.14 13.46 14.65
CA ASP A 239 -14.05 14.45 14.10
C ASP A 239 -15.36 13.82 13.62
N ASN A 240 -16.48 14.53 13.86
CA ASN A 240 -17.82 14.19 13.36
C ASN A 240 -18.39 12.81 13.79
N GLN A 241 -18.16 12.38 15.04
CA GLN A 241 -18.72 11.13 15.59
C GLN A 241 -20.21 10.90 15.27
N ASN A 242 -21.03 11.97 15.28
CA ASN A 242 -22.48 11.89 15.07
C ASN A 242 -22.91 11.49 13.65
N THR A 243 -22.02 11.54 12.66
CA THR A 243 -22.35 11.19 11.27
C THR A 243 -21.89 9.79 10.86
N ILE A 244 -21.11 9.13 11.72
CA ILE A 244 -20.53 7.83 11.43
C ILE A 244 -21.51 6.73 11.84
N GLY A 245 -21.78 5.81 10.93
CA GLY A 245 -22.47 4.57 11.24
C GLY A 245 -21.51 3.55 11.85
N TRP A 246 -21.94 2.92 12.94
CA TRP A 246 -21.16 1.90 13.63
C TRP A 246 -21.96 0.62 13.71
N ARG A 247 -21.31 -0.51 13.44
CA ARG A 247 -21.86 -1.85 13.72
C ARG A 247 -20.80 -2.69 14.40
N PHE A 248 -21.12 -3.19 15.57
CA PHE A 248 -20.21 -4.05 16.33
C PHE A 248 -20.94 -5.08 17.18
N ASP A 249 -20.38 -6.28 17.30
CA ASP A 249 -20.99 -7.38 18.07
C ASP A 249 -20.65 -7.34 19.56
N ASP A 250 -21.38 -8.15 20.33
CA ASP A 250 -21.29 -8.19 21.81
C ASP A 250 -19.88 -8.60 22.30
N ASP A 251 -19.12 -9.31 21.47
CA ASP A 251 -17.76 -9.76 21.79
C ASP A 251 -16.70 -8.73 21.38
N SER A 252 -17.06 -7.72 20.58
CA SER A 252 -16.16 -6.65 20.12
C SER A 252 -16.15 -5.47 21.09
N SER A 253 -15.05 -4.70 21.07
CA SER A 253 -14.89 -3.50 21.89
C SER A 253 -14.63 -2.28 21.01
N VAL A 254 -15.42 -1.22 21.21
CA VAL A 254 -15.30 0.04 20.46
C VAL A 254 -15.25 1.22 21.41
N THR A 255 -14.21 2.03 21.33
CA THR A 255 -14.04 3.24 22.13
C THR A 255 -13.57 4.39 21.25
N VAL A 256 -14.35 5.46 21.20
CA VAL A 256 -14.09 6.67 20.43
C VAL A 256 -14.14 7.85 21.39
N ASP A 257 -13.02 8.57 21.52
CA ASP A 257 -12.87 9.67 22.48
C ASP A 257 -13.26 9.30 23.92
N GLY A 258 -12.94 8.07 24.32
CA GLY A 258 -13.25 7.54 25.66
C GLY A 258 -14.70 7.12 25.87
N THR A 259 -15.53 7.10 24.82
CA THR A 259 -16.93 6.66 24.89
C THR A 259 -17.26 5.61 23.84
N GLU A 260 -18.18 4.71 24.16
CA GLU A 260 -18.72 3.75 23.19
C GLU A 260 -19.74 4.45 22.27
N PRO A 261 -19.60 4.36 20.94
CA PRO A 261 -20.53 4.98 20.00
C PRO A 261 -21.86 4.20 19.91
N PHE A 262 -22.89 4.82 19.33
CA PHE A 262 -24.18 4.15 19.14
C PHE A 262 -24.10 3.02 18.09
N ASN A 263 -24.36 1.79 18.53
CA ASN A 263 -24.43 0.60 17.69
C ASN A 263 -25.71 0.59 16.83
N GLN A 264 -25.56 0.42 15.51
CA GLN A 264 -26.67 0.40 14.56
C GLN A 264 -27.18 -1.01 14.20
N MET A 265 -26.83 -2.03 14.98
CA MET A 265 -27.37 -3.38 14.83
C MET A 265 -28.89 -3.47 15.02
#